data_AF-A0A850SYM8-F1
#
_entry.id   AF-A0A850SYM8-F1
#
_cell.length_a   1.000
_cell.length_b   1.000
_cell.length_c   1.000
_cell.angle_alpha   90.00
_cell.angle_beta   90.00
_cell.angle_gamma   90.00
#
_symmetry.space_group_name_H-M   'P 1'
#
loop_
_entity.id
_entity.type
_entity.pdbx_description
1 polymer ?
#
loop_
_entity_poly.entity_id
_entity_poly.type
_entity_poly.pdbx_seq_one_letter_code
_entity_poly.pdbx_strand_id
1 'polypeptide(L)' 'MTGPLNGIRIIEFAGIGPGPYCGMMLADHGADVIRVDRIGGGMFPGVDPLARSKKSIA' A
#
# COMPACT_ATOMS: atom_id res chain seq x y z
N MET A 1 -14.07 -4.76 -3.13
CA MET A 1 -14.23 -6.00 -3.92
C MET A 1 -13.97 -7.18 -3.01
N THR A 2 -14.79 -8.22 -3.08
CA THR A 2 -14.59 -9.48 -2.33
C THR A 2 -13.47 -10.28 -3.00
N GLY A 3 -12.24 -10.14 -2.50
CA GLY A 3 -11.09 -10.99 -2.85
C GLY A 3 -10.76 -11.98 -1.73
N PRO A 4 -9.82 -12.92 -1.94
CA PRO A 4 -9.48 -13.95 -0.95
C PRO A 4 -8.95 -13.40 0.38
N LEU A 5 -8.48 -12.15 0.42
CA LEU A 5 -8.01 -11.48 1.64
C LEU A 5 -9.03 -10.51 2.24
N ASN A 6 -10.30 -10.60 1.83
CA ASN A 6 -11.36 -9.74 2.36
C ASN A 6 -11.47 -9.85 3.89
N GLY A 7 -11.62 -8.70 4.55
CA GLY A 7 -11.68 -8.61 6.02
C GLY A 7 -10.32 -8.52 6.71
N ILE A 8 -9.21 -8.67 5.99
CA ILE A 8 -7.86 -8.48 6.53
C ILE A 8 -7.44 -7.01 6.36
N ARG A 9 -6.96 -6.39 7.44
CA ARG A 9 -6.35 -5.05 7.43
C ARG A 9 -4.85 -5.17 7.66
N ILE A 10 -4.06 -4.46 6.86
CA ILE A 10 -2.59 -4.47 6.92
C ILE A 10 -2.08 -3.04 7.00
N ILE A 11 -1.14 -2.81 7.93
CA ILE A 11 -0.39 -1.57 8.00
C ILE A 11 0.96 -1.79 7.33
N GLU A 12 1.27 -0.97 6.33
CA GLU A 12 2.54 -0.96 5.61
C GLU A 12 3.28 0.33 5.96
N PHE A 13 4.56 0.26 6.32
CA PHE A 13 5.40 1.45 6.39
C PHE A 13 5.97 1.76 5.01
N ALA A 14 6.04 3.05 4.66
CA ALA A 14 6.64 3.48 3.41
C ALA A 14 8.04 2.87 3.21
N GLY A 15 8.25 2.28 2.03
CA GLY A 15 9.47 1.61 1.65
C GLY A 15 9.67 1.66 0.13
N ILE A 16 10.65 0.93 -0.38
CA ILE A 16 10.92 0.81 -1.82
C ILE A 16 10.84 -0.66 -2.24
N GLY A 17 10.32 -0.90 -3.45
CA GLY A 17 10.50 -2.16 -4.16
C GLY A 17 9.70 -3.31 -3.54
N PRO A 18 10.36 -4.33 -2.96
CA PRO A 18 9.70 -5.59 -2.59
C PRO A 18 8.57 -5.43 -1.55
N GLY A 19 8.75 -4.55 -0.55
CA GLY A 19 7.74 -4.30 0.48
C GLY A 19 6.45 -3.71 -0.12
N PRO A 20 6.51 -2.52 -0.75
CA PRO A 20 5.36 -1.91 -1.41
C PRO A 20 4.72 -2.79 -2.49
N TYR A 21 5.53 -3.60 -3.19
CA TYR A 21 5.03 -4.57 -4.17
C TYR A 21 4.21 -5.68 -3.51
N CYS A 22 4.68 -6.22 -2.38
CA CYS A 22 3.91 -7.18 -1.59
C CYS A 22 2.60 -6.57 -1.10
N GLY A 23 2.63 -5.38 -0.49
CA GLY A 23 1.41 -4.71 -0.01
C GLY A 23 0.41 -4.44 -1.14
N MET A 24 0.89 -4.05 -2.31
CA MET A 24 0.07 -3.88 -3.50
C MET A 24 -0.61 -5.19 -3.92
N MET A 25 0.12 -6.31 -3.96
CA MET A 25 -0.46 -7.61 -4.30
C MET A 25 -1.51 -8.05 -3.28
N LEU A 26 -1.28 -7.81 -1.99
CA LEU A 26 -2.26 -8.13 -0.95
C LEU A 26 -3.53 -7.26 -1.08
N ALA A 27 -3.36 -5.97 -1.40
CA ALA A 27 -4.47 -5.07 -1.68
C ALA A 27 -5.28 -5.48 -2.92
N ASP A 28 -4.59 -5.87 -4.00
CA ASP A 28 -5.22 -6.38 -5.23
C ASP A 28 -6.05 -7.65 -4.96
N HIS A 29 -5.68 -8.44 -3.95
CA HIS A 29 -6.41 -9.63 -3.48
C HIS A 29 -7.47 -9.33 -2.39
N GLY A 30 -7.78 -8.05 -2.14
CA GLY A 30 -8.92 -7.62 -1.32
C GLY A 30 -8.60 -7.25 0.12
N ALA A 31 -7.33 -7.17 0.51
CA ALA A 31 -6.95 -6.66 1.83
C ALA A 31 -7.11 -5.12 1.92
N ASP A 32 -7.47 -4.60 3.09
CA ASP A 32 -7.46 -3.16 3.40
C ASP A 32 -6.03 -2.76 3.82
N VAL A 33 -5.20 -2.40 2.85
CA VAL A 33 -3.80 -2.02 3.08
C VAL A 33 -3.67 -0.51 3.23
N ILE A 34 -3.12 -0.08 4.37
CA ILE A 34 -2.90 1.33 4.72
C ILE A 34 -1.39 1.57 4.82
N ARG A 35 -0.85 2.37 3.91
CA ARG A 35 0.54 2.82 3.92
C ARG A 35 0.70 4.04 4.83
N VAL A 36 1.67 3.98 5.71
CA VAL A 36 2.11 5.08 6.57
C VAL A 36 3.33 5.75 5.94
N ASP A 37 3.13 6.98 5.50
CA ASP A 37 4.14 7.84 4.92
C ASP A 37 4.82 8.71 5.98
N ARG A 38 5.98 9.25 5.61
CA ARG A 38 6.62 10.31 6.39
C ARG A 38 5.94 11.64 6.10
N ILE A 39 5.65 12.39 7.16
CA ILE A 39 5.28 13.81 7.07
C ILE A 39 6.37 14.54 6.26
N GLY A 40 5.97 15.27 5.21
CA GLY A 40 6.88 16.09 4.41
C GLY A 40 7.38 15.47 3.10
N GLY A 41 7.00 14.24 2.76
CA GLY A 41 7.11 13.74 1.38
C GLY A 41 7.67 12.33 1.23
N GLY A 42 7.03 11.56 0.35
CA GLY A 42 7.49 10.25 -0.12
C GLY A 42 8.69 10.36 -1.06
N MET A 43 9.47 9.28 -1.15
CA MET A 43 10.72 9.21 -1.92
C MET A 43 10.56 9.25 -3.45
N PHE A 44 9.33 9.30 -3.96
CA PHE A 44 9.03 9.25 -5.38
C PHE A 44 8.41 10.57 -5.86
N PRO A 45 9.14 11.38 -6.64
CA PRO A 45 8.53 12.50 -7.37
C PRO A 45 7.72 11.92 -8.53
N GLY A 46 6.42 11.65 -8.30
CA GLY A 46 5.51 11.14 -9.33
C GLY A 46 4.44 10.19 -8.80
N VAL A 47 3.71 9.57 -9.72
CA VAL A 47 2.71 8.54 -9.40
C VAL A 47 3.45 7.23 -9.07
N ASP A 48 3.36 6.78 -7.82
CA ASP A 48 3.92 5.50 -7.38
C ASP A 48 3.06 4.34 -7.93
N PRO A 49 3.58 3.52 -8.88
CA PRO A 49 2.80 2.42 -9.46
C PRO A 49 2.49 1.32 -8.44
N LEU A 50 3.24 1.28 -7.33
CA LEU A 50 3.05 0.33 -6.24
C LEU A 50 2.03 0.82 -5.21
N ALA A 51 1.48 2.03 -5.36
CA ALA A 51 0.48 2.58 -4.45
C ALA A 51 -0.97 2.22 -4.83
N ARG A 52 -1.20 1.62 -6.01
CA ARG A 52 -2.54 1.23 -6.44
C ARG A 52 -3.21 0.29 -5.43
N SER A 53 -4.54 0.36 -5.34
CA SER A 53 -5.38 -0.45 -4.44
C SER A 53 -5.13 -0.22 -2.94
N LYS A 54 -4.12 0.57 -2.55
CA LYS A 54 -3.80 0.92 -1.17
C LYS A 54 -4.34 2.30 -0.81
N LYS A 55 -4.50 2.54 0.49
CA LYS A 55 -4.70 3.88 1.07
C LYS A 55 -3.38 4.39 1.61
N SER A 56 -3.19 5.71 1.64
CA SER A 56 -2.01 6.34 2.22
C SER A 56 -2.40 7.37 3.27
N ILE A 57 -1.65 7.42 4.37
CA ILE A 57 -1.72 8.44 5.42
C ILE A 57 -0.32 8.98 5.72
N ALA A 58 -0.21 10.24 6.11
CA ALA A 58 1.03 10.90 6.53
C ALA A 58 0.90 11.42 7.96
#